data_AF-A0A4Q1D4R7-F1
#
_entry.id   AF-A0A4Q1D4R7-F1
#
_cell.length_a   1.000
_cell.length_b   1.000
_cell.length_c   1.000
_cell.angle_alpha   90.00
_cell.angle_beta   90.00
_cell.angle_gamma   90.00
#
_symmetry.space_group_name_H-M   'P 1'
#
loop_
_entity.id
_entity.type
_entity.pdbx_description
1 polymer ?
#
loop_
_entity_poly.entity_id
_entity_poly.type
_entity_poly.pdbx_seq_one_letter_code
_entity_poly.pdbx_strand_id
1 'polypeptide(L)'
;MLDIHNPATDHHDIRDLTIIGGGPTGIFAAFQCGMNNISCRIVESMSQLGGQLAALYPEKHIYDVAGFPEVPAIDLVESLWAQAERYNPDVVLNEAVTKYTKLDDGAFETRTNAGNVYRSRAVLIAAGFGAFEPRKLPQLGNIDRLTGSSVYYAVKSVEDFKGKRVVIVGGGDSALDWTVGLMKNAESVTLVHRAREFQGHGKTAHEVEEAREAGTIDVHLETEVASIEESNGVLTRVHLRSGDGSEWTVEADRLLILIGFKSNLGPLAGWDLELCENALVVDSHMKTSVDGLYAAGDIAHYPGKLKIIQTGLSEATMAVRHSLSYIKPGEKIRNVFSSVKMAKEKKAAEARQAEENKAE
;
A
#
# COMPACT_ATOMS: atom_id res chain seq x y z
N MET A 1 -9.88 2.06 -13.02
CA MET A 1 -10.51 2.73 -11.86
C MET A 1 -11.61 1.79 -11.41
N LEU A 2 -11.52 1.22 -10.20
CA LEU A 2 -12.53 0.29 -9.68
C LEU A 2 -13.85 1.05 -9.54
N ASP A 3 -14.93 0.48 -10.08
CA ASP A 3 -16.26 1.07 -10.02
C ASP A 3 -16.88 0.75 -8.64
N ILE A 4 -16.55 1.59 -7.65
CA ILE A 4 -17.00 1.40 -6.27
C ILE A 4 -18.44 1.89 -6.18
N HIS A 5 -19.39 0.97 -6.17
CA HIS A 5 -20.79 1.30 -5.91
C HIS A 5 -20.93 1.74 -4.45
N ASN A 6 -21.05 3.05 -4.22
CA ASN A 6 -21.26 3.59 -2.89
C ASN A 6 -22.76 3.83 -2.69
N PRO A 7 -23.51 2.97 -1.98
CA PRO A 7 -24.82 3.38 -1.49
C PRO A 7 -24.62 4.62 -0.62
N ALA A 8 -25.51 5.62 -0.73
CA ALA A 8 -25.39 6.85 0.04
C ALA A 8 -25.14 6.53 1.53
N THR A 9 -23.91 6.79 2.00
CA THR A 9 -23.50 6.45 3.36
C THR A 9 -24.10 7.48 4.30
N ASP A 10 -25.09 7.08 5.09
CA ASP A 10 -25.54 7.88 6.21
C ASP A 10 -24.42 7.92 7.25
N HIS A 11 -23.73 9.06 7.34
CA HIS A 11 -22.61 9.28 8.26
C HIS A 11 -22.99 9.11 9.74
N HIS A 12 -24.29 9.08 10.06
CA HIS A 12 -24.78 8.89 11.42
C HIS A 12 -24.95 7.43 11.84
N ASP A 13 -24.93 6.48 10.92
CA ASP A 13 -25.16 5.07 11.25
C ASP A 13 -23.88 4.39 11.75
N ILE A 14 -24.01 3.65 12.85
CA ILE A 14 -22.88 3.01 13.52
C ILE A 14 -22.43 1.77 12.72
N ARG A 15 -21.11 1.61 12.54
CA ARG A 15 -20.52 0.36 12.04
C ARG A 15 -19.90 -0.45 13.15
N ASP A 16 -19.76 -1.75 12.98
CA ASP A 16 -19.05 -2.55 13.97
C ASP A 16 -17.55 -2.23 13.95
N LEU A 17 -16.95 -2.05 12.76
CA LEU A 17 -15.52 -1.72 12.61
C LEU A 17 -15.28 -0.58 11.60
N THR A 18 -14.57 0.47 12.02
CA THR A 18 -13.93 1.42 11.08
C THR A 18 -12.53 0.93 10.75
N ILE A 19 -12.19 0.85 9.47
CA ILE A 19 -10.86 0.48 8.97
C ILE A 19 -10.20 1.73 8.38
N ILE A 20 -9.06 2.14 8.92
CA ILE A 20 -8.32 3.31 8.47
C ILE A 20 -7.24 2.86 7.49
N GLY A 21 -7.42 3.15 6.22
CA GLY A 21 -6.54 2.75 5.12
C GLY A 21 -7.15 1.66 4.23
N GLY A 22 -7.16 1.92 2.93
CA GLY A 22 -7.68 1.08 1.86
C GLY A 22 -6.59 0.29 1.12
N GLY A 23 -5.44 0.03 1.74
CA GLY A 23 -4.41 -0.87 1.22
C GLY A 23 -4.82 -2.35 1.27
N PRO A 24 -3.97 -3.30 0.82
CA PRO A 24 -4.31 -4.72 0.77
C PRO A 24 -4.76 -5.29 2.12
N THR A 25 -4.11 -4.89 3.21
CA THR A 25 -4.50 -5.26 4.59
C THR A 25 -5.90 -4.77 4.94
N GLY A 26 -6.22 -3.50 4.62
CA GLY A 26 -7.52 -2.91 4.93
C GLY A 26 -8.66 -3.51 4.11
N ILE A 27 -8.43 -3.76 2.83
CA ILE A 27 -9.39 -4.45 1.94
C ILE A 27 -9.66 -5.86 2.47
N PHE A 28 -8.63 -6.61 2.82
CA PHE A 28 -8.80 -7.96 3.34
C PHE A 28 -9.44 -7.98 4.74
N ALA A 29 -9.20 -6.97 5.57
CA ALA A 29 -9.92 -6.80 6.83
C ALA A 29 -11.43 -6.57 6.60
N ALA A 30 -11.82 -5.82 5.57
CA ALA A 30 -13.24 -5.64 5.23
C ALA A 30 -13.90 -6.95 4.77
N PHE A 31 -13.21 -7.75 3.95
CA PHE A 31 -13.64 -9.12 3.64
C PHE A 31 -13.83 -9.96 4.93
N GLN A 32 -12.86 -9.88 5.84
CA GLN A 32 -12.93 -10.60 7.11
C GLN A 32 -14.09 -10.13 8.00
N CYS A 33 -14.48 -8.85 7.95
CA CYS A 33 -15.67 -8.34 8.65
C CYS A 33 -16.93 -9.05 8.16
N GLY A 34 -17.13 -9.10 6.84
CA GLY A 34 -18.26 -9.81 6.23
C GLY A 34 -18.26 -11.32 6.56
N MET A 35 -17.09 -11.96 6.51
CA MET A 35 -16.92 -13.36 6.93
C MET A 35 -17.30 -13.62 8.40
N ASN A 36 -17.22 -12.62 9.28
CA ASN A 36 -17.62 -12.73 10.69
C ASN A 36 -18.98 -12.06 10.99
N ASN A 37 -19.76 -11.71 9.95
CA ASN A 37 -21.09 -11.10 10.08
C ASN A 37 -21.08 -9.83 10.96
N ILE A 38 -20.14 -8.94 10.68
CA ILE A 38 -20.06 -7.60 11.27
C ILE A 38 -19.95 -6.56 10.15
N SER A 39 -20.56 -5.40 10.36
CA SER A 39 -20.52 -4.28 9.40
C SER A 39 -19.20 -3.53 9.48
N CYS A 40 -18.73 -2.98 8.35
CA CYS A 40 -17.51 -2.19 8.35
C CYS A 40 -17.54 -1.05 7.34
N ARG A 41 -16.60 -0.12 7.55
CA ARG A 41 -16.30 0.97 6.63
C ARG A 41 -14.80 1.10 6.46
N ILE A 42 -14.33 1.21 5.22
CA ILE A 42 -12.96 1.64 4.90
C ILE A 42 -12.96 3.15 4.74
N VAL A 43 -12.03 3.84 5.40
CA VAL A 43 -11.74 5.27 5.18
C VAL A 43 -10.34 5.39 4.59
N GLU A 44 -10.26 5.86 3.36
CA GLU A 44 -9.03 6.01 2.58
C GLU A 44 -8.87 7.47 2.13
N SER A 45 -7.65 7.97 2.33
CA SER A 45 -7.23 9.31 1.95
C SER A 45 -7.08 9.50 0.44
N MET A 46 -6.76 8.43 -0.28
CA MET A 46 -6.62 8.40 -1.73
C MET A 46 -7.99 8.38 -2.44
N SER A 47 -7.98 8.76 -3.71
CA SER A 47 -9.15 8.67 -4.61
C SER A 47 -9.47 7.24 -5.08
N GLN A 48 -8.71 6.25 -4.63
CA GLN A 48 -8.86 4.84 -4.98
C GLN A 48 -8.33 3.95 -3.87
N LEU A 49 -8.76 2.69 -3.85
CA LEU A 49 -8.21 1.65 -3.00
C LEU A 49 -6.88 1.10 -3.54
N GLY A 50 -6.19 0.29 -2.73
CA GLY A 50 -4.98 -0.44 -3.09
C GLY A 50 -3.72 0.04 -2.38
N GLY A 51 -3.75 1.22 -1.75
CA GLY A 51 -2.61 1.77 -1.01
C GLY A 51 -1.34 1.82 -1.84
N GLN A 52 -0.22 1.35 -1.28
CA GLN A 52 1.10 1.37 -1.93
C GLN A 52 1.10 0.68 -3.30
N LEU A 53 0.38 -0.44 -3.47
CA LEU A 53 0.37 -1.22 -4.71
C LEU A 53 -0.18 -0.36 -5.85
N ALA A 54 -1.37 0.21 -5.64
CA ALA A 54 -2.02 1.04 -6.65
C ALA A 54 -1.35 2.42 -6.81
N ALA A 55 -0.74 2.96 -5.76
CA ALA A 55 -0.13 4.29 -5.77
C ALA A 55 1.26 4.34 -6.41
N LEU A 56 2.08 3.31 -6.16
CA LEU A 56 3.53 3.36 -6.37
C LEU A 56 4.03 2.42 -7.46
N TYR A 57 3.38 1.26 -7.64
CA TYR A 57 3.89 0.24 -8.56
C TYR A 57 2.77 -0.64 -9.17
N PRO A 58 1.69 -0.04 -9.72
CA PRO A 58 0.50 -0.79 -10.16
C PRO A 58 0.82 -1.87 -11.20
N GLU A 59 1.76 -1.62 -12.11
CA GLU A 59 2.15 -2.56 -13.18
C GLU A 59 3.28 -3.52 -12.78
N LYS A 60 3.86 -3.38 -11.57
CA LYS A 60 4.94 -4.25 -11.12
C LYS A 60 4.38 -5.61 -10.69
N HIS A 61 5.05 -6.67 -11.12
CA HIS A 61 4.74 -8.03 -10.71
C HIS A 61 5.20 -8.32 -9.28
N ILE A 62 4.33 -9.02 -8.54
CA ILE A 62 4.53 -9.51 -7.18
C ILE A 62 4.61 -11.04 -7.25
N TYR A 63 5.56 -11.62 -6.51
CA TYR A 63 5.90 -13.06 -6.59
C TYR A 63 5.84 -13.79 -5.23
N ASP A 64 5.58 -13.06 -4.15
CA ASP A 64 5.67 -13.55 -2.76
C ASP A 64 4.32 -13.55 -2.03
N VAL A 65 3.22 -13.54 -2.78
CA VAL A 65 1.85 -13.68 -2.25
C VAL A 65 1.34 -15.08 -2.52
N ALA A 66 0.95 -15.80 -1.47
CA ALA A 66 0.60 -17.21 -1.56
C ALA A 66 -0.56 -17.46 -2.53
N GLY A 67 -0.38 -18.45 -3.42
CA GLY A 67 -1.37 -18.81 -4.44
C GLY A 67 -1.23 -18.03 -5.75
N PHE A 68 -0.40 -17.00 -5.81
CA PHE A 68 -0.07 -16.25 -7.02
C PHE A 68 1.40 -16.51 -7.39
N PRO A 69 1.68 -17.29 -8.45
CA PRO A 69 3.07 -17.45 -8.93
C PRO A 69 3.69 -16.12 -9.36
N GLU A 70 2.87 -15.26 -9.98
CA GLU A 70 3.18 -13.93 -10.43
C GLU A 70 1.85 -13.18 -10.57
N VAL A 71 1.78 -11.93 -10.11
CA VAL A 71 0.57 -11.09 -10.26
C VAL A 71 0.95 -9.61 -10.32
N PRO A 72 0.46 -8.83 -11.30
CA PRO A 72 0.59 -7.38 -11.25
C PRO A 72 -0.01 -6.81 -9.96
N ALA A 73 0.62 -5.79 -9.38
CA ALA A 73 0.20 -5.25 -8.10
C ALA A 73 -1.25 -4.73 -8.14
N ILE A 74 -1.67 -4.13 -9.26
CA ILE A 74 -3.06 -3.69 -9.43
C ILE A 74 -4.03 -4.87 -9.50
N ASP A 75 -3.70 -5.95 -10.20
CA ASP A 75 -4.54 -7.14 -10.32
C ASP A 75 -4.72 -7.84 -8.97
N LEU A 76 -3.72 -7.79 -8.09
CA LEU A 76 -3.85 -8.25 -6.71
C LEU A 76 -4.84 -7.39 -5.92
N VAL A 77 -4.81 -6.06 -6.09
CA VAL A 77 -5.79 -5.14 -5.47
C VAL A 77 -7.20 -5.44 -5.97
N GLU A 78 -7.37 -5.63 -7.29
CA GLU A 78 -8.66 -5.98 -7.88
C GLU A 78 -9.18 -7.33 -7.37
N SER A 79 -8.30 -8.33 -7.25
CA SER A 79 -8.64 -9.65 -6.69
C SER A 79 -9.09 -9.57 -5.23
N LEU A 80 -8.40 -8.78 -4.40
CA LEU A 80 -8.77 -8.55 -3.01
C LEU A 80 -10.08 -7.78 -2.89
N TRP A 81 -10.30 -6.77 -3.74
CA TRP A 81 -11.56 -6.02 -3.76
C TRP A 81 -12.73 -6.90 -4.20
N ALA A 82 -12.57 -7.70 -5.26
CA ALA A 82 -13.59 -8.65 -5.72
C ALA A 82 -13.99 -9.66 -4.61
N GLN A 83 -13.06 -9.99 -3.73
CA GLN A 83 -13.34 -10.81 -2.56
C GLN A 83 -14.14 -10.05 -1.49
N ALA A 84 -13.77 -8.79 -1.21
CA ALA A 84 -14.38 -7.95 -0.18
C ALA A 84 -15.77 -7.43 -0.57
N GLU A 85 -15.97 -7.03 -1.84
CA GLU A 85 -17.21 -6.43 -2.35
C GLU A 85 -18.42 -7.36 -2.24
N ARG A 86 -18.18 -8.68 -2.11
CA ARG A 86 -19.19 -9.68 -1.75
C ARG A 86 -20.08 -9.27 -0.57
N TYR A 87 -19.53 -8.50 0.37
CA TYR A 87 -20.22 -8.05 1.57
C TYR A 87 -20.59 -6.57 1.56
N ASN A 88 -20.41 -5.89 0.42
CA ASN A 88 -20.72 -4.48 0.21
C ASN A 88 -20.26 -3.57 1.38
N PRO A 89 -18.95 -3.60 1.74
CA PRO A 89 -18.44 -2.73 2.79
C PRO A 89 -18.56 -1.26 2.37
N ASP A 90 -18.85 -0.37 3.33
CA ASP A 90 -18.85 1.06 3.04
C ASP A 90 -17.44 1.52 2.68
N VAL A 91 -17.29 2.36 1.66
CA VAL A 91 -16.00 2.92 1.26
C VAL A 91 -16.08 4.43 1.19
N VAL A 92 -15.23 5.09 1.98
CA VAL A 92 -15.05 6.54 1.99
C VAL A 92 -13.66 6.83 1.41
N LEU A 93 -13.63 7.43 0.23
CA LEU A 93 -12.41 7.85 -0.45
C LEU A 93 -12.19 9.36 -0.30
N ASN A 94 -10.96 9.82 -0.58
CA ASN A 94 -10.56 11.22 -0.50
C ASN A 94 -10.69 11.84 0.91
N GLU A 95 -10.77 11.01 1.96
CA GLU A 95 -10.85 11.48 3.35
C GLU A 95 -9.75 10.84 4.20
N ALA A 96 -8.91 11.69 4.79
CA ALA A 96 -7.86 11.25 5.70
C ALA A 96 -8.37 11.34 7.14
N VAL A 97 -8.30 10.23 7.90
CA VAL A 97 -8.62 10.25 9.34
C VAL A 97 -7.54 11.03 10.09
N THR A 98 -7.96 12.04 10.85
CA THR A 98 -7.07 12.94 11.60
C THR A 98 -7.07 12.66 13.09
N LYS A 99 -8.17 12.15 13.64
CA LYS A 99 -8.30 11.86 15.07
C LYS A 99 -9.26 10.71 15.33
N TYR A 100 -9.03 9.96 16.40
CA TYR A 100 -10.06 9.14 17.03
C TYR A 100 -10.37 9.67 18.45
N THR A 101 -11.59 9.38 18.90
CA THR A 101 -12.03 9.58 20.29
C THR A 101 -12.73 8.30 20.74
N LYS A 102 -12.31 7.73 21.87
CA LYS A 102 -13.07 6.67 22.53
C LYS A 102 -14.14 7.31 23.42
N LEU A 103 -15.39 6.94 23.21
CA LEU A 103 -16.55 7.46 23.93
C LEU A 103 -16.77 6.70 25.25
N ASP A 104 -17.59 7.26 26.14
CA ASP A 104 -17.89 6.68 27.46
C ASP A 104 -18.59 5.32 27.38
N ASP A 105 -19.34 5.06 26.31
CA ASP A 105 -20.00 3.79 26.04
C ASP A 105 -19.06 2.72 25.45
N GLY A 106 -17.78 3.07 25.27
CA GLY A 106 -16.75 2.21 24.68
C GLY A 106 -16.71 2.23 23.16
N ALA A 107 -17.63 2.90 22.47
CA ALA A 107 -17.56 3.09 21.02
C ALA A 107 -16.47 4.12 20.64
N PHE A 108 -16.24 4.29 19.35
CA PHE A 108 -15.25 5.18 18.78
C PHE A 108 -15.89 6.16 17.80
N GLU A 109 -15.38 7.38 17.80
CA GLU A 109 -15.56 8.35 16.73
C GLU A 109 -14.24 8.58 16.02
N THR A 110 -14.22 8.48 14.69
CA THR A 110 -13.08 8.89 13.85
C THR A 110 -13.45 10.13 13.07
N ARG A 111 -12.63 11.19 13.17
CA ARG A 111 -12.80 12.46 12.44
C ARG A 111 -11.86 12.52 11.25
N THR A 112 -12.33 13.05 10.13
CA THR A 112 -11.51 13.23 8.92
C THR A 112 -11.10 14.68 8.70
N ASN A 113 -10.17 14.90 7.77
CA ASN A 113 -9.77 16.23 7.29
C ASN A 113 -10.91 17.03 6.63
N ALA A 114 -11.93 16.35 6.10
CA ALA A 114 -13.15 16.98 5.57
C ALA A 114 -14.12 17.45 6.68
N GLY A 115 -13.81 17.14 7.95
CA GLY A 115 -14.66 17.48 9.10
C GLY A 115 -15.72 16.43 9.43
N ASN A 116 -15.89 15.42 8.57
CA ASN A 116 -16.82 14.31 8.81
C ASN A 116 -16.42 13.51 10.06
N VAL A 117 -17.44 13.01 10.75
CA VAL A 117 -17.28 12.18 11.95
C VAL A 117 -18.01 10.88 11.69
N TYR A 118 -17.34 9.80 12.05
CA TYR A 118 -17.78 8.46 11.75
C TYR A 118 -17.76 7.61 13.01
N ARG A 119 -18.88 6.97 13.35
CA ARG A 119 -19.00 6.15 14.57
C ARG A 119 -18.79 4.66 14.28
N SER A 120 -18.05 3.98 15.15
CA SER A 120 -17.97 2.52 15.15
C SER A 120 -17.77 1.91 16.53
N ARG A 121 -18.08 0.62 16.69
CA ARG A 121 -17.84 -0.09 17.96
C ARG A 121 -16.36 -0.34 18.22
N ALA A 122 -15.58 -0.61 17.18
CA ALA A 122 -14.12 -0.76 17.24
C ALA A 122 -13.46 -0.06 16.04
N VAL A 123 -12.13 0.05 16.06
CA VAL A 123 -11.33 0.63 14.96
C VAL A 123 -10.12 -0.25 14.67
N LEU A 124 -9.84 -0.46 13.38
CA LEU A 124 -8.60 -1.07 12.89
C LEU A 124 -7.78 -0.04 12.11
N ILE A 125 -6.55 0.20 12.54
CA ILE A 125 -5.58 1.03 11.85
C ILE A 125 -4.81 0.15 10.86
N ALA A 126 -5.07 0.32 9.56
CA ALA A 126 -4.38 -0.34 8.46
C ALA A 126 -3.67 0.69 7.55
N ALA A 127 -3.12 1.73 8.17
CA ALA A 127 -2.62 2.94 7.49
C ALA A 127 -1.27 2.77 6.76
N GLY A 128 -0.71 1.56 6.72
CA GLY A 128 0.60 1.30 6.13
C GLY A 128 1.70 2.16 6.76
N PHE A 129 2.50 2.83 5.94
CA PHE A 129 3.50 3.80 6.43
C PHE A 129 2.95 5.24 6.56
N GLY A 130 1.63 5.44 6.52
CA GLY A 130 1.00 6.76 6.52
C GLY A 130 1.07 7.47 5.17
N ALA A 131 1.07 8.81 5.18
CA ALA A 131 1.25 9.62 3.97
C ALA A 131 2.63 9.32 3.36
N PHE A 132 2.61 8.86 2.11
CA PHE A 132 3.79 8.39 1.39
C PHE A 132 4.41 9.55 0.59
N GLU A 133 5.56 10.04 1.04
CA GLU A 133 6.34 11.02 0.27
C GLU A 133 7.63 10.37 -0.26
N PRO A 134 7.86 10.38 -1.59
CA PRO A 134 9.13 9.95 -2.14
C PRO A 134 10.29 10.76 -1.57
N ARG A 135 11.43 10.11 -1.30
CA ARG A 135 12.66 10.84 -0.98
C ARG A 135 13.10 11.61 -2.22
N LYS A 136 13.18 12.93 -2.09
CA LYS A 136 13.71 13.84 -3.12
C LYS A 136 15.24 13.94 -3.03
N LEU A 137 15.86 14.33 -4.14
CA LEU A 137 17.28 14.71 -4.21
C LEU A 137 17.40 16.21 -3.89
N PRO A 138 17.84 16.61 -2.68
CA PRO A 138 17.82 18.01 -2.27
C PRO A 138 18.66 18.92 -3.17
N GLN A 139 19.74 18.39 -3.75
CA GLN A 139 20.62 19.11 -4.68
C GLN A 139 19.91 19.54 -5.98
N LEU A 140 18.77 18.94 -6.34
CA LEU A 140 17.99 19.34 -7.51
C LEU A 140 17.02 20.51 -7.23
N GLY A 141 16.86 20.92 -5.96
CA GLY A 141 15.93 21.98 -5.59
C GLY A 141 14.47 21.64 -5.89
N ASN A 142 13.69 22.65 -6.31
CA ASN A 142 12.30 22.44 -6.72
C ASN A 142 12.22 22.09 -8.22
N ILE A 143 11.81 20.85 -8.50
CA ILE A 143 11.60 20.28 -9.84
C ILE A 143 10.16 19.80 -10.04
N ASP A 144 9.21 20.36 -9.29
CA ASP A 144 7.80 19.93 -9.31
C ASP A 144 7.19 20.09 -10.73
N ARG A 145 7.66 21.08 -11.50
CA ARG A 145 7.27 21.30 -12.91
C ARG A 145 7.63 20.14 -13.87
N LEU A 146 8.64 19.34 -13.53
CA LEU A 146 9.07 18.17 -14.30
C LEU A 146 8.46 16.86 -13.77
N THR A 147 7.85 16.91 -12.59
CA THR A 147 7.39 15.71 -11.89
C THR A 147 6.13 15.16 -12.58
N GLY A 148 6.18 13.89 -12.98
CA GLY A 148 5.12 13.23 -13.76
C GLY A 148 5.19 13.49 -15.27
N SER A 149 6.20 14.22 -15.76
CA SER A 149 6.42 14.43 -17.20
C SER A 149 7.79 13.89 -17.65
N SER A 150 8.87 14.30 -16.98
CA SER A 150 10.23 13.80 -17.25
C SER A 150 11.00 13.38 -16.01
N VAL A 151 10.51 13.72 -14.81
CA VAL A 151 11.03 13.22 -13.53
C VAL A 151 9.94 12.41 -12.84
N TYR A 152 10.30 11.23 -12.35
CA TYR A 152 9.37 10.27 -11.78
C TYR A 152 9.91 9.75 -10.46
N TYR A 153 9.01 9.48 -9.52
CA TYR A 153 9.31 8.87 -8.22
C TYR A 153 8.70 7.47 -8.05
N ALA A 154 7.99 7.03 -9.09
CA ALA A 154 7.26 5.78 -9.19
C ALA A 154 6.98 5.56 -10.67
N VAL A 155 6.85 4.30 -11.08
CA VAL A 155 6.42 3.95 -12.43
C VAL A 155 4.94 3.59 -12.36
N LYS A 156 4.11 4.50 -12.88
CA LYS A 156 2.65 4.29 -12.98
C LYS A 156 2.25 3.63 -14.29
N SER A 157 3.03 3.88 -15.34
CA SER A 157 2.88 3.30 -16.67
C SER A 157 4.26 3.12 -17.29
N VAL A 158 4.55 1.93 -17.81
CA VAL A 158 5.79 1.66 -18.56
C VAL A 158 5.87 2.48 -19.85
N GLU A 159 4.73 2.90 -20.41
CA GLU A 159 4.68 3.67 -21.66
C GLU A 159 5.38 5.04 -21.52
N ASP A 160 5.42 5.62 -20.31
CA ASP A 160 6.11 6.89 -20.03
C ASP A 160 7.62 6.85 -20.31
N PHE A 161 8.19 5.64 -20.34
CA PHE A 161 9.62 5.35 -20.48
C PHE A 161 9.99 4.73 -21.83
N LYS A 162 8.99 4.43 -22.67
CA LYS A 162 9.21 3.69 -23.92
C LYS A 162 9.98 4.52 -24.95
N GLY A 163 11.06 3.95 -25.47
CA GLY A 163 11.97 4.62 -26.41
C GLY A 163 12.58 5.90 -25.84
N LYS A 164 12.77 5.97 -24.51
CA LYS A 164 13.42 7.08 -23.82
C LYS A 164 14.77 6.67 -23.27
N ARG A 165 15.67 7.64 -23.10
CA ARG A 165 16.93 7.47 -22.37
C ARG A 165 16.65 7.75 -20.89
N VAL A 166 16.76 6.72 -20.06
CA VAL A 166 16.29 6.75 -18.67
C VAL A 166 17.48 6.65 -17.71
N VAL A 167 17.57 7.62 -16.79
CA VAL A 167 18.46 7.51 -15.63
C VAL A 167 17.65 7.07 -14.42
N ILE A 168 18.05 5.99 -13.77
CA ILE A 168 17.43 5.46 -12.55
C ILE A 168 18.37 5.74 -11.37
N VAL A 169 17.85 6.27 -10.28
CA VAL A 169 18.63 6.57 -9.06
C VAL A 169 18.15 5.70 -7.91
N GLY A 170 19.00 4.82 -7.40
CA GLY A 170 18.69 3.94 -6.28
C GLY A 170 19.49 2.64 -6.29
N GLY A 171 19.42 1.88 -5.19
CA GLY A 171 20.12 0.59 -5.06
C GLY A 171 19.34 -0.49 -4.30
N GLY A 172 18.07 -0.22 -3.96
CA GLY A 172 17.17 -1.22 -3.41
C GLY A 172 16.35 -1.90 -4.50
N ASP A 173 15.49 -2.84 -4.09
CA ASP A 173 14.70 -3.68 -5.01
C ASP A 173 13.95 -2.91 -6.09
N SER A 174 13.29 -1.81 -5.72
CA SER A 174 12.53 -1.01 -6.69
C SER A 174 13.41 -0.47 -7.81
N ALA A 175 14.63 -0.01 -7.50
CA ALA A 175 15.55 0.52 -8.51
C ALA A 175 16.06 -0.61 -9.42
N LEU A 176 16.41 -1.76 -8.85
CA LEU A 176 16.90 -2.91 -9.62
C LEU A 176 15.81 -3.50 -10.51
N ASP A 177 14.61 -3.71 -9.97
CA ASP A 177 13.49 -4.30 -10.71
C ASP A 177 13.07 -3.40 -11.89
N TRP A 178 13.08 -2.07 -11.70
CA TRP A 178 12.80 -1.14 -12.81
C TRP A 178 13.96 -0.97 -13.78
N THR A 179 15.20 -1.19 -13.33
CA THR A 179 16.35 -1.28 -14.25
C THR A 179 16.14 -2.44 -15.21
N VAL A 180 15.90 -3.65 -14.69
CA VAL A 180 15.64 -4.84 -15.50
C VAL A 180 14.36 -4.70 -16.33
N GLY A 181 13.28 -4.23 -15.72
CA GLY A 181 11.97 -4.09 -16.35
C GLY A 181 11.95 -3.12 -17.52
N LEU A 182 12.74 -2.04 -17.47
CA LEU A 182 12.79 -1.05 -18.54
C LEU A 182 13.79 -1.37 -19.65
N MET A 183 14.70 -2.34 -19.49
CA MET A 183 15.71 -2.67 -20.52
C MET A 183 15.10 -2.99 -21.89
N LYS A 184 13.91 -3.59 -21.93
CA LYS A 184 13.22 -3.96 -23.18
C LYS A 184 12.39 -2.82 -23.78
N ASN A 185 12.10 -1.77 -22.99
CA ASN A 185 11.13 -0.75 -23.33
C ASN A 185 11.80 0.60 -23.58
N ALA A 186 12.86 0.93 -22.83
CA ALA A 186 13.65 2.15 -22.97
C ALA A 186 14.62 2.07 -24.15
N GLU A 187 15.09 3.23 -24.62
CA GLU A 187 16.18 3.33 -25.60
C GLU A 187 17.53 3.04 -24.95
N SER A 188 17.74 3.58 -23.74
CA SER A 188 18.89 3.28 -22.89
C SER A 188 18.52 3.39 -21.41
N VAL A 189 19.22 2.65 -20.56
CA VAL A 189 19.06 2.69 -19.11
C VAL A 189 20.41 2.91 -18.45
N THR A 190 20.51 3.94 -17.62
CA THR A 190 21.67 4.23 -16.76
C THR A 190 21.23 4.14 -15.30
N LEU A 191 21.78 3.21 -14.53
CA LEU A 191 21.53 3.06 -13.09
C LEU A 191 22.64 3.75 -12.28
N VAL A 192 22.23 4.60 -11.35
CA VAL A 192 23.12 5.37 -10.48
C VAL A 192 22.83 5.03 -9.02
N HIS A 193 23.87 4.63 -8.28
CA HIS A 193 23.77 4.35 -6.87
C HIS A 193 24.95 4.92 -6.10
N ARG A 194 24.68 5.56 -4.96
CA ARG A 194 25.69 6.24 -4.14
C ARG A 194 26.59 5.31 -3.32
N ALA A 195 26.22 4.05 -3.13
CA ALA A 195 27.02 3.10 -2.36
C ALA A 195 27.80 2.16 -3.28
N ARG A 196 28.71 1.39 -2.68
CA ARG A 196 29.56 0.39 -3.35
C ARG A 196 28.83 -0.88 -3.77
N GLU A 197 27.67 -1.12 -3.20
CA GLU A 197 26.90 -2.34 -3.40
C GLU A 197 25.41 -2.03 -3.35
N PHE A 198 24.63 -2.85 -4.03
CA PHE A 198 23.18 -2.80 -3.97
C PHE A 198 22.65 -3.43 -2.68
N GLN A 199 21.54 -2.91 -2.17
CA GLN A 199 20.83 -3.47 -1.02
C GLN A 199 19.67 -4.39 -1.44
N GLY A 200 19.34 -4.45 -2.74
CA GLY A 200 18.26 -5.28 -3.27
C GLY A 200 18.60 -6.77 -3.33
N HIS A 201 17.56 -7.60 -3.54
CA HIS A 201 17.64 -9.05 -3.49
C HIS A 201 18.58 -9.63 -4.55
N GLY A 202 19.26 -10.72 -4.18
CA GLY A 202 20.39 -11.28 -4.94
C GLY A 202 20.08 -11.70 -6.39
N LYS A 203 18.84 -12.09 -6.71
CA LYS A 203 18.48 -12.47 -8.09
C LYS A 203 18.48 -11.26 -9.02
N THR A 204 17.72 -10.21 -8.69
CA THR A 204 17.65 -9.02 -9.55
C THR A 204 18.99 -8.28 -9.59
N ALA A 205 19.72 -8.23 -8.48
CA ALA A 205 21.08 -7.67 -8.46
C ALA A 205 22.02 -8.41 -9.42
N HIS A 206 21.90 -9.74 -9.52
CA HIS A 206 22.68 -10.52 -10.47
C HIS A 206 22.30 -10.23 -11.92
N GLU A 207 21.00 -10.15 -12.24
CA GLU A 207 20.52 -9.80 -13.59
C GLU A 207 20.99 -8.40 -14.02
N VAL A 208 21.02 -7.43 -13.10
CA VAL A 208 21.58 -6.09 -13.36
C VAL A 208 23.08 -6.15 -13.67
N GLU A 209 23.84 -6.97 -12.94
CA GLU A 209 25.28 -7.13 -13.17
C GLU A 209 25.56 -7.82 -14.51
N GLU A 210 24.82 -8.89 -14.86
CA GLU A 210 24.93 -9.53 -16.18
C GLU A 210 24.64 -8.55 -17.32
N ALA A 211 23.60 -7.71 -17.17
CA ALA A 211 23.27 -6.68 -18.14
C ALA A 211 24.35 -5.60 -18.27
N ARG A 212 25.01 -5.24 -17.15
CA ARG A 212 26.15 -4.33 -17.12
C ARG A 212 27.36 -4.94 -17.84
N GLU A 213 27.70 -6.18 -17.55
CA GLU A 213 28.82 -6.90 -18.20
C GLU A 213 28.58 -7.08 -19.71
N ALA A 214 27.33 -7.28 -20.11
CA ALA A 214 26.92 -7.35 -21.51
C ALA A 214 26.90 -5.98 -22.22
N GLY A 215 27.09 -4.87 -21.50
CA GLY A 215 27.01 -3.50 -22.04
C GLY A 215 25.59 -3.09 -22.48
N THR A 216 24.56 -3.75 -21.94
CA THR A 216 23.15 -3.45 -22.24
C THR A 216 22.66 -2.24 -21.46
N ILE A 217 23.23 -2.01 -20.28
CA ILE A 217 22.94 -0.86 -19.41
C ILE A 217 24.24 -0.26 -18.88
N ASP A 218 24.20 1.01 -18.54
CA ASP A 218 25.26 1.67 -17.79
C ASP A 218 24.95 1.60 -16.29
N VAL A 219 25.93 1.27 -15.47
CA VAL A 219 25.78 1.24 -14.00
C VAL A 219 26.93 1.99 -13.35
N HIS A 220 26.59 2.96 -12.51
CA HIS A 220 27.54 3.79 -11.78
C HIS A 220 27.30 3.67 -10.28
N LEU A 221 28.18 2.91 -9.62
CA LEU A 221 28.25 2.79 -8.15
C LEU A 221 29.07 3.94 -7.57
N GLU A 222 28.96 4.16 -6.26
CA GLU A 222 29.56 5.30 -5.57
C GLU A 222 29.29 6.65 -6.27
N THR A 223 28.15 6.78 -6.95
CA THR A 223 27.83 7.93 -7.80
C THR A 223 26.49 8.55 -7.39
N GLU A 224 26.44 9.89 -7.41
CA GLU A 224 25.24 10.66 -7.14
C GLU A 224 24.90 11.59 -8.30
N VAL A 225 23.63 11.92 -8.44
CA VAL A 225 23.20 13.01 -9.34
C VAL A 225 23.59 14.35 -8.71
N ALA A 226 24.33 15.18 -9.44
CA ALA A 226 24.74 16.51 -9.01
C ALA A 226 23.71 17.58 -9.41
N SER A 227 23.29 17.58 -10.68
CA SER A 227 22.34 18.54 -11.25
C SER A 227 21.67 17.97 -12.51
N ILE A 228 20.71 18.70 -13.07
CA ILE A 228 20.01 18.34 -14.31
C ILE A 228 19.90 19.55 -15.26
N GLU A 229 19.83 19.29 -16.56
CA GLU A 229 19.49 20.27 -17.60
C GLU A 229 18.10 19.97 -18.18
N GLU A 230 17.33 21.02 -18.45
CA GLU A 230 16.02 20.93 -19.09
C GLU A 230 15.91 21.88 -20.29
N SER A 231 15.06 21.49 -21.24
CA SER A 231 14.65 22.34 -22.36
C SER A 231 13.15 22.20 -22.57
N ASN A 232 12.45 23.32 -22.72
CA ASN A 232 10.99 23.38 -22.89
C ASN A 232 10.20 22.61 -21.82
N GLY A 233 10.69 22.61 -20.57
CA GLY A 233 10.04 21.91 -19.46
C GLY A 233 10.20 20.39 -19.48
N VAL A 234 11.20 19.87 -20.21
CA VAL A 234 11.53 18.44 -20.28
C VAL A 234 13.00 18.25 -19.96
N LEU A 235 13.33 17.22 -19.19
CA LEU A 235 14.70 16.79 -18.92
C LEU A 235 15.45 16.50 -20.23
N THR A 236 16.71 16.93 -20.31
CA THR A 236 17.59 16.66 -21.46
C THR A 236 18.91 16.04 -21.07
N ARG A 237 19.46 16.39 -19.89
CA ARG A 237 20.71 15.81 -19.37
C ARG A 237 20.69 15.67 -17.85
N VAL A 238 21.48 14.73 -17.36
CA VAL A 238 21.75 14.53 -15.94
C VAL A 238 23.26 14.59 -15.72
N HIS A 239 23.71 15.42 -14.78
CA HIS A 239 25.11 15.50 -14.39
C HIS A 239 25.34 14.60 -13.18
N LEU A 240 26.34 13.74 -13.29
CA LEU A 240 26.69 12.73 -12.30
C LEU A 240 28.03 13.10 -11.67
N ARG A 241 28.16 12.78 -10.38
CA ARG A 241 29.40 12.93 -9.62
C ARG A 241 29.71 11.64 -8.87
N SER A 242 30.87 11.08 -9.12
CA SER A 242 31.42 9.93 -8.39
C SER A 242 31.99 10.35 -7.03
N GLY A 243 32.11 9.40 -6.11
CA GLY A 243 32.67 9.58 -4.77
C GLY A 243 34.15 9.99 -4.76
N ASP A 244 34.86 9.77 -5.87
CA ASP A 244 36.23 10.26 -6.09
C ASP A 244 36.30 11.72 -6.60
N GLY A 245 35.14 12.34 -6.85
CA GLY A 245 35.02 13.70 -7.36
C GLY A 245 34.97 13.82 -8.88
N SER A 246 35.04 12.73 -9.63
CA SER A 246 34.87 12.76 -11.10
C SER A 246 33.45 13.17 -11.47
N GLU A 247 33.32 14.07 -12.46
CA GLU A 247 32.03 14.56 -12.96
C GLU A 247 31.88 14.30 -14.46
N TRP A 248 30.70 13.84 -14.87
CA TRP A 248 30.35 13.67 -16.28
C TRP A 248 28.85 13.88 -16.50
N THR A 249 28.45 13.90 -17.76
CA THR A 249 27.06 14.18 -18.16
C THR A 249 26.53 13.05 -19.01
N VAL A 250 25.29 12.65 -18.74
CA VAL A 250 24.54 11.69 -19.56
C VAL A 250 23.34 12.40 -20.19
N GLU A 251 23.06 12.11 -21.45
CA GLU A 251 21.82 12.58 -22.08
C GLU A 251 20.65 11.70 -21.64
N ALA A 252 19.58 12.33 -21.17
CA ALA A 252 18.46 11.61 -20.58
C ALA A 252 17.17 12.38 -20.78
N ASP A 253 16.13 11.68 -21.21
CA ASP A 253 14.77 12.24 -21.36
C ASP A 253 13.94 11.98 -20.11
N ARG A 254 14.36 11.00 -19.29
CA ARG A 254 13.66 10.56 -18.09
C ARG A 254 14.62 10.37 -16.92
N LEU A 255 14.23 10.87 -15.76
CA LEU A 255 14.89 10.59 -14.48
C LEU A 255 13.91 9.91 -13.53
N LEU A 256 14.22 8.69 -13.12
CA LEU A 256 13.42 7.87 -12.22
C LEU A 256 14.14 7.74 -10.87
N ILE A 257 13.64 8.44 -9.86
CA ILE A 257 14.24 8.52 -8.52
C ILE A 257 13.58 7.49 -7.60
N LEU A 258 14.30 6.40 -7.31
CA LEU A 258 13.84 5.25 -6.52
C LEU A 258 14.74 4.99 -5.31
N ILE A 259 15.03 6.05 -4.55
CA ILE A 259 15.84 6.00 -3.31
C ILE A 259 15.00 5.77 -2.04
N GLY A 260 13.80 5.20 -2.22
CA GLY A 260 12.85 4.90 -1.15
C GLY A 260 11.98 6.09 -0.75
N PHE A 261 11.17 5.88 0.28
CA PHE A 261 10.16 6.83 0.74
C PHE A 261 10.48 7.32 2.15
N LYS A 262 9.89 8.47 2.51
CA LYS A 262 9.75 8.89 3.90
C LYS A 262 8.33 8.54 4.32
N SER A 263 8.23 7.73 5.37
CA SER A 263 6.97 7.51 6.08
C SER A 263 6.63 8.78 6.84
N ASN A 264 5.45 9.33 6.59
CA ASN A 264 4.86 10.34 7.45
C ASN A 264 3.59 9.75 8.07
N LEU A 265 3.66 9.36 9.34
CA LEU A 265 2.49 8.91 10.09
C LEU A 265 1.38 9.98 10.17
N GLY A 266 1.71 11.23 9.85
CA GLY A 266 0.76 12.33 9.78
C GLY A 266 0.05 12.48 11.12
N PRO A 267 -1.29 12.57 11.12
CA PRO A 267 -2.05 12.71 12.36
C PRO A 267 -1.88 11.54 13.34
N LEU A 268 -1.56 10.32 12.86
CA LEU A 268 -1.42 9.13 13.72
C LEU A 268 -0.26 9.24 14.70
N ALA A 269 0.76 10.06 14.41
CA ALA A 269 1.87 10.27 15.34
C ALA A 269 1.44 10.97 16.65
N GLY A 270 0.31 11.69 16.63
CA GLY A 270 -0.22 12.42 17.79
C GLY A 270 -1.31 11.67 18.56
N TRP A 271 -1.46 10.37 18.36
CA TRP A 271 -2.59 9.58 18.87
C TRP A 271 -2.37 8.94 20.25
N ASP A 272 -1.30 9.33 20.95
CA ASP A 272 -0.88 8.78 22.26
C ASP A 272 -0.83 7.24 22.28
N LEU A 273 -0.33 6.65 21.19
CA LEU A 273 -0.09 5.22 21.04
C LEU A 273 1.41 4.93 21.05
N GLU A 274 1.80 3.77 21.57
CA GLU A 274 3.19 3.36 21.60
C GLU A 274 3.70 3.08 20.18
N LEU A 275 4.85 3.67 19.85
CA LEU A 275 5.50 3.54 18.54
C LEU A 275 6.89 2.92 18.68
N CYS A 276 7.20 1.98 17.79
CA CYS A 276 8.53 1.47 17.53
C CYS A 276 8.87 1.74 16.07
N GLU A 277 9.89 2.57 15.80
CA GLU A 277 10.34 2.91 14.44
C GLU A 277 9.19 3.37 13.49
N ASN A 278 8.31 4.24 14.00
CA ASN A 278 7.11 4.73 13.29
C ASN A 278 6.09 3.63 12.94
N ALA A 279 6.02 2.56 13.73
CA ALA A 279 4.95 1.56 13.66
C ALA A 279 4.32 1.37 15.05
N LEU A 280 3.01 1.18 15.10
CA LEU A 280 2.22 0.97 16.30
C LEU A 280 2.54 -0.38 16.93
N VAL A 281 2.97 -0.37 18.19
CA VAL A 281 3.21 -1.60 18.95
C VAL A 281 1.87 -2.30 19.20
N VAL A 282 1.82 -3.60 18.92
CA VAL A 282 0.63 -4.44 19.11
C VAL A 282 0.94 -5.71 19.89
N ASP A 283 -0.10 -6.28 20.51
CA ASP A 283 -0.03 -7.59 21.16
C ASP A 283 -0.25 -8.76 20.17
N SER A 284 -0.30 -10.00 20.67
CA SER A 284 -0.52 -11.20 19.84
C SER A 284 -1.88 -11.27 19.14
N HIS A 285 -2.81 -10.36 19.46
CA HIS A 285 -4.12 -10.24 18.84
C HIS A 285 -4.21 -9.02 17.91
N MET A 286 -3.08 -8.36 17.63
CA MET A 286 -3.01 -7.13 16.85
C MET A 286 -3.69 -5.93 17.54
N LYS A 287 -3.90 -6.00 18.86
CA LYS A 287 -4.50 -4.94 19.66
C LYS A 287 -3.42 -3.95 20.09
N THR A 288 -3.72 -2.65 20.09
CA THR A 288 -2.83 -1.64 20.66
C THR A 288 -2.98 -1.58 22.19
N SER A 289 -2.36 -0.60 22.83
CA SER A 289 -2.57 -0.29 24.26
C SER A 289 -4.02 0.10 24.59
N VAL A 290 -4.84 0.48 23.61
CA VAL A 290 -6.24 0.88 23.79
C VAL A 290 -7.18 -0.25 23.38
N ASP A 291 -7.99 -0.75 24.31
CA ASP A 291 -8.98 -1.79 23.99
C ASP A 291 -10.00 -1.31 22.97
N GLY A 292 -10.27 -2.15 21.96
CA GLY A 292 -11.12 -1.82 20.82
C GLY A 292 -10.41 -1.11 19.67
N LEU A 293 -9.13 -0.75 19.85
CA LEU A 293 -8.27 -0.19 18.82
C LEU A 293 -7.19 -1.20 18.42
N TYR A 294 -7.16 -1.54 17.13
CA TYR A 294 -6.28 -2.56 16.56
C TYR A 294 -5.37 -1.94 15.50
N ALA A 295 -4.25 -2.59 15.18
CA ALA A 295 -3.40 -2.20 14.06
C ALA A 295 -2.88 -3.44 13.31
N ALA A 296 -2.85 -3.40 11.97
CA ALA A 296 -2.38 -4.49 11.13
C ALA A 296 -1.72 -3.98 9.84
N GLY A 297 -0.88 -4.80 9.22
CA GLY A 297 -0.10 -4.41 8.04
C GLY A 297 1.19 -3.69 8.42
N ASP A 298 1.73 -2.86 7.53
CA ASP A 298 3.04 -2.22 7.75
C ASP A 298 3.06 -1.22 8.92
N ILE A 299 1.87 -0.76 9.35
CA ILE A 299 1.71 0.12 10.51
C ILE A 299 1.88 -0.63 11.84
N ALA A 300 1.75 -1.96 11.87
CA ALA A 300 1.85 -2.75 13.09
C ALA A 300 3.30 -3.18 13.36
N HIS A 301 3.67 -3.24 14.64
CA HIS A 301 4.96 -3.73 15.10
C HIS A 301 4.82 -4.75 16.23
N TYR A 302 5.55 -5.85 16.08
CA TYR A 302 5.80 -6.86 17.11
C TYR A 302 7.13 -7.57 16.78
N PRO A 303 7.80 -8.26 17.73
CA PRO A 303 9.05 -8.97 17.46
C PRO A 303 8.91 -9.97 16.31
N GLY A 304 9.77 -9.85 15.29
CA GLY A 304 9.74 -10.69 14.10
C GLY A 304 8.77 -10.22 13.00
N LYS A 305 8.15 -9.05 13.14
CA LYS A 305 7.30 -8.44 12.11
C LYS A 305 8.06 -8.28 10.79
N LEU A 306 7.49 -8.83 9.71
CA LEU A 306 7.87 -8.56 8.33
C LEU A 306 6.84 -7.62 7.69
N LYS A 307 7.33 -6.54 7.07
CA LYS A 307 6.51 -5.53 6.36
C LYS A 307 6.26 -5.98 4.91
N ILE A 308 5.49 -7.06 4.77
CA ILE A 308 5.11 -7.67 3.50
C ILE A 308 3.60 -7.92 3.48
N ILE A 309 3.03 -8.02 2.27
CA ILE A 309 1.59 -8.18 2.04
C ILE A 309 1.07 -9.43 2.75
N GLN A 310 1.74 -10.57 2.58
CA GLN A 310 1.32 -11.86 3.13
C GLN A 310 1.11 -11.80 4.66
N THR A 311 2.03 -11.17 5.38
CA THR A 311 1.92 -10.99 6.83
C THR A 311 0.70 -10.10 7.15
N GLY A 312 0.56 -8.96 6.47
CA GLY A 312 -0.56 -8.04 6.66
C GLY A 312 -1.94 -8.68 6.49
N LEU A 313 -2.11 -9.57 5.51
CA LEU A 313 -3.37 -10.29 5.30
C LEU A 313 -3.73 -11.19 6.50
N SER A 314 -2.75 -11.88 7.07
CA SER A 314 -2.96 -12.73 8.25
C SER A 314 -3.24 -11.91 9.52
N GLU A 315 -2.57 -10.77 9.68
CA GLU A 315 -2.78 -9.84 10.78
C GLU A 315 -4.17 -9.21 10.73
N ALA A 316 -4.64 -8.82 9.54
CA ALA A 316 -6.02 -8.35 9.33
C ALA A 316 -7.04 -9.40 9.82
N THR A 317 -6.79 -10.68 9.52
CA THR A 317 -7.62 -11.79 10.00
C THR A 317 -7.63 -11.89 11.53
N MET A 318 -6.45 -11.81 12.16
CA MET A 318 -6.30 -11.89 13.61
C MET A 318 -6.96 -10.70 14.32
N ALA A 319 -6.74 -9.48 13.82
CA ALA A 319 -7.32 -8.25 14.36
C ALA A 319 -8.85 -8.29 14.31
N VAL A 320 -9.43 -8.62 13.15
CA VAL A 320 -10.89 -8.72 12.98
C VAL A 320 -11.47 -9.87 13.81
N ARG A 321 -10.76 -10.98 13.95
CA ARG A 321 -11.23 -12.08 14.80
C ARG A 321 -11.28 -11.66 16.26
N HIS A 322 -10.25 -11.01 16.77
CA HIS A 322 -10.22 -10.60 18.17
C HIS A 322 -11.19 -9.44 18.46
N SER A 323 -11.39 -8.53 17.50
CA SER A 323 -12.32 -7.40 17.64
C SER A 323 -13.75 -7.84 17.98
N LEU A 324 -14.17 -9.05 17.59
CA LEU A 324 -15.47 -9.62 17.97
C LEU A 324 -15.69 -9.66 19.48
N SER A 325 -14.65 -9.90 20.29
CA SER A 325 -14.76 -9.94 21.75
C SER A 325 -15.06 -8.56 22.35
N TYR A 326 -14.66 -7.49 21.66
CA TYR A 326 -14.95 -6.11 22.02
C TYR A 326 -16.28 -5.63 21.45
N ILE A 327 -16.56 -5.95 20.19
CA ILE A 327 -17.76 -5.54 19.45
C ILE A 327 -19.01 -6.24 20.02
N LYS A 328 -18.89 -7.52 20.40
CA LYS A 328 -19.98 -8.36 20.91
C LYS A 328 -19.58 -9.01 22.25
N PRO A 329 -19.43 -8.21 23.33
CA PRO A 329 -18.91 -8.70 24.60
C PRO A 329 -19.81 -9.79 25.18
N GLY A 330 -19.20 -10.92 25.58
CA GLY A 330 -19.91 -12.07 26.15
C GLY A 330 -20.54 -13.03 25.12
N GLU A 331 -20.56 -12.69 23.82
CA GLU A 331 -21.04 -13.61 22.79
C GLU A 331 -20.01 -14.71 22.50
N LYS A 332 -20.46 -15.97 22.48
CA LYS A 332 -19.58 -17.12 22.19
C LYS A 332 -19.22 -17.15 20.70
N ILE A 333 -17.96 -16.84 20.39
CA ILE A 333 -17.41 -16.94 19.03
C ILE A 333 -17.41 -18.42 18.59
N ARG A 334 -18.08 -18.73 17.48
CA ARG A 334 -18.13 -20.09 16.90
C ARG A 334 -16.96 -20.28 15.94
N ASN A 335 -16.09 -21.24 16.23
CA ASN A 335 -15.00 -21.62 15.34
C ASN A 335 -15.51 -22.57 14.25
N VAL A 336 -15.78 -22.01 13.07
CA VAL A 336 -16.17 -22.76 11.87
C VAL A 336 -15.27 -22.34 10.73
N PHE A 337 -14.73 -23.30 9.97
CA PHE A 337 -13.95 -23.01 8.77
C PHE A 337 -14.81 -22.35 7.69
N SER A 338 -14.21 -21.48 6.87
CA SER A 338 -14.90 -20.77 5.79
C SER A 338 -15.68 -21.71 4.86
N SER A 339 -15.07 -22.83 4.44
CA SER A 339 -15.69 -23.84 3.59
C SER A 339 -16.99 -24.41 4.18
N VAL A 340 -16.99 -24.71 5.48
CA VAL A 340 -18.16 -25.24 6.18
C VAL A 340 -19.21 -24.16 6.42
N LYS A 341 -18.79 -22.94 6.76
CA LYS A 341 -19.69 -21.80 6.98
C LYS A 341 -20.46 -21.47 5.71
N MET A 342 -19.76 -21.28 4.59
CA MET A 342 -20.35 -20.93 3.31
C MET A 342 -21.26 -22.04 2.76
N ALA A 343 -20.90 -23.31 2.97
CA ALA A 343 -21.76 -24.43 2.57
C ALA A 343 -23.09 -24.44 3.34
N LYS A 344 -23.09 -24.10 4.64
CA LYS A 344 -24.32 -23.99 5.44
C LYS A 344 -25.18 -22.82 5.01
N GLU A 345 -24.58 -21.66 4.77
CA GLU A 345 -25.29 -20.46 4.29
C GLU A 345 -25.93 -20.71 2.91
N LYS A 346 -25.21 -21.37 1.99
CA LYS A 346 -25.75 -21.75 0.67
C LYS A 346 -26.98 -22.66 0.79
N LYS A 347 -26.89 -23.73 1.59
CA LYS A 347 -28.04 -24.63 1.83
C LYS A 347 -29.23 -23.90 2.43
N ALA A 348 -28.99 -22.96 3.35
CA ALA A 348 -30.07 -22.18 3.96
C ALA A 348 -30.72 -21.22 2.96
N ALA A 349 -29.95 -20.57 2.09
CA ALA A 349 -30.48 -19.71 1.03
C ALA A 349 -31.29 -20.51 -0.01
N GLU A 350 -30.79 -21.66 -0.45
CA GLU A 350 -31.50 -22.58 -1.35
C GLU A 350 -32.83 -23.07 -0.74
N ALA A 351 -32.85 -23.36 0.56
CA ALA A 351 -34.07 -23.76 1.26
C ALA A 351 -35.11 -22.63 1.32
N ARG A 352 -34.68 -21.39 1.63
CA ARG A 352 -35.58 -20.21 1.64
C ARG A 352 -36.18 -19.94 0.26
N GLN A 353 -35.35 -19.98 -0.79
CA GLN A 353 -35.84 -19.80 -2.16
C GLN A 353 -36.84 -20.89 -2.56
N ALA A 354 -36.61 -22.14 -2.14
CA ALA A 354 -37.54 -23.24 -2.41
C ALA A 354 -38.86 -23.13 -1.63
N GLU A 355 -38.87 -22.45 -0.48
CA GLU A 355 -40.09 -22.13 0.26
C GLU A 355 -40.86 -20.97 -0.37
N GLU A 356 -40.16 -19.91 -0.80
CA GLU A 356 -40.75 -18.76 -1.52
C GLU A 356 -41.41 -19.22 -2.83
N ASN A 357 -40.73 -20.05 -3.62
CA ASN A 357 -41.26 -20.59 -4.88
C ASN A 357 -42.43 -21.58 -4.69
N LYS A 358 -42.71 -22.05 -3.46
CA LYS A 358 -43.88 -22.88 -3.14
C LYS A 358 -45.06 -22.06 -2.61
N ALA A 359 -44.80 -20.82 -2.22
CA ALA A 359 -45.81 -19.88 -1.71
C ALA A 359 -46.42 -19.02 -2.83
N GLU A 360 -45.75 -18.93 -3.98
CA GLU A 360 -46.29 -18.50 -5.29
C GLU A 360 -47.01 -19.66 -5.99
#